data_AF-A0A4Q7KDA1-F1
#
_entry.id   AF-A0A4Q7KDA1-F1
#
_cell.length_a   1.000
_cell.length_b   1.000
_cell.length_c   1.000
_cell.angle_alpha   90.00
_cell.angle_beta   90.00
_cell.angle_gamma   90.00
#
_symmetry.space_group_name_H-M   'P 1'
#
loop_
_entity.id
_entity.type
_entity.pdbx_description
1 polymer ?
#
loop_
_entity_poly.entity_id
_entity_poly.type
_entity_poly.pdbx_seq_one_letter_code
_entity_poly.pdbx_strand_id
1 'polypeptide(L)' 'MRGSLTANVKSGAGAWIRSSYSTPNNNCVEVRFGGDGVAVRDSKSASQSILTFDGCRWRDFVTHSGR' A
#
# COMPACT_ATOMS: atom_id res chain seq x y z
N MET A 1 -8.37 10.83 23.45
CA MET A 1 -7.20 10.46 22.62
C MET A 1 -7.70 10.02 21.25
N ARG A 2 -7.85 10.94 20.29
CA ARG A 2 -8.28 10.65 18.91
C ARG A 2 -7.26 11.28 17.97
N GLY A 3 -6.25 10.50 17.59
CA GLY A 3 -5.30 10.89 16.56
C GLY A 3 -5.88 10.50 15.20
N SER A 4 -6.49 11.46 14.51
CA SER A 4 -6.79 11.32 13.08
C SER A 4 -5.47 11.25 12.32
N LEU A 5 -5.06 10.05 11.95
CA LEU A 5 -3.80 9.77 11.25
C LEU A 5 -3.98 9.95 9.75
N THR A 6 -4.20 11.17 9.30
CA THR A 6 -3.68 11.61 8.00
C THR A 6 -2.19 11.84 8.15
N ALA A 7 -1.44 10.77 8.40
CA ALA A 7 0.00 10.81 8.16
C ALA A 7 0.13 10.97 6.64
N ASN A 8 0.47 12.18 6.20
CA ASN A 8 0.72 12.50 4.81
C ASN A 8 2.06 11.87 4.42
N VAL A 9 2.07 10.54 4.33
CA VAL A 9 3.26 9.75 4.00
C VAL A 9 3.52 9.97 2.51
N LYS A 10 4.48 10.84 2.20
CA LYS A 10 4.98 10.97 0.83
C LYS A 10 5.75 9.70 0.48
N SER A 11 5.08 8.73 -0.14
CA SER A 11 5.76 7.56 -0.69
C SER A 11 6.73 8.02 -1.79
N GLY A 12 8.03 7.90 -1.54
CA GLY A 12 9.11 8.29 -2.46
C GLY A 12 9.12 7.52 -3.80
N ALA A 13 9.98 7.94 -4.73
CA ALA A 13 9.99 7.54 -6.13
C ALA A 13 10.44 6.08 -6.40
N GLY A 14 9.65 5.09 -5.98
CA GLY A 14 9.74 3.71 -6.47
C GLY A 14 8.78 3.44 -7.64
N ALA A 15 8.97 2.33 -8.35
CA ALA A 15 7.98 1.83 -9.32
C ALA A 15 6.84 1.08 -8.59
N TRP A 16 5.67 0.99 -9.23
CA TRP A 16 4.59 0.12 -8.77
C TRP A 16 4.92 -1.34 -9.08
N ILE A 17 4.73 -2.22 -8.10
CA ILE A 17 4.97 -3.65 -8.17
C ILE A 17 3.62 -4.34 -8.01
N ARG A 18 3.23 -5.12 -9.02
CA ARG A 18 2.00 -5.92 -8.98
C ARG A 18 2.22 -7.17 -8.14
N SER A 19 1.21 -7.52 -7.34
CA SER A 19 1.21 -8.76 -6.56
C SER A 19 1.21 -9.99 -7.47
N SER A 20 1.96 -11.02 -7.10
CA SER A 20 1.93 -12.33 -7.77
C SER A 20 0.61 -13.07 -7.59
N TYR A 21 -0.19 -12.69 -6.58
CA TYR A 21 -1.52 -13.24 -6.35
C TYR A 21 -2.59 -12.61 -7.25
N SER A 22 -2.25 -11.55 -7.98
CA SER A 22 -3.13 -10.94 -8.97
C SER A 22 -3.25 -11.85 -10.18
N THR A 23 -4.48 -12.23 -10.49
CA THR A 23 -4.83 -12.92 -11.73
C THR A 23 -5.47 -11.92 -12.70
N PRO A 24 -5.62 -12.24 -14.00
CA PRO A 24 -6.22 -11.33 -14.97
C PRO A 24 -7.59 -10.76 -14.53
N ASN A 25 -8.35 -11.53 -13.75
CA ASN A 25 -9.70 -11.16 -13.35
C ASN A 25 -9.85 -10.87 -11.84
N ASN A 26 -8.86 -11.14 -10.99
CA ASN A 26 -9.04 -11.06 -9.53
C ASN A 26 -7.78 -10.67 -8.75
N ASN A 27 -7.96 -10.20 -7.51
CA ASN A 27 -6.90 -9.88 -6.53
C ASN A 27 -5.86 -8.86 -7.02
N CYS A 28 -6.27 -7.85 -7.79
CA CYS A 28 -5.39 -6.93 -8.50
C CYS A 28 -4.78 -5.84 -7.60
N VAL A 29 -3.80 -6.18 -6.76
CA VAL A 29 -3.14 -5.24 -5.84
C VAL A 29 -1.75 -4.87 -6.33
N GLU A 30 -1.42 -3.58 -6.24
CA GLU A 30 -0.09 -3.04 -6.53
C GLU A 30 0.45 -2.28 -5.32
N VAL A 31 1.76 -2.41 -5.07
CA VAL A 31 2.47 -1.71 -3.99
C VAL A 31 3.62 -0.87 -4.54
N ARG A 32 3.96 0.22 -3.87
CA ARG A 32 5.12 1.05 -4.19
C ARG A 32 5.83 1.44 -2.91
N PHE A 33 7.11 1.09 -2.83
CA PHE A 33 7.99 1.46 -1.74
C PHE A 33 8.65 2.80 -2.05
N GLY A 34 8.79 3.67 -1.05
CA GLY A 34 9.61 4.87 -1.22
C GLY A 34 9.67 5.75 0.01
N GLY A 35 10.85 6.32 0.25
CA GLY A 35 11.14 6.98 1.53
C GLY A 35 10.91 6.01 2.68
N ASP A 36 10.26 6.48 3.74
CA ASP A 36 9.95 5.71 4.95
C ASP A 36 8.56 5.03 4.91
N GLY A 37 7.98 4.86 3.72
CA GLY A 37 6.60 4.40 3.59
C GLY A 37 6.30 3.51 2.40
N VAL A 38 5.06 3.00 2.41
CA VAL A 38 4.50 2.10 1.41
C VAL A 38 3.15 2.62 0.94
N ALA A 39 2.99 2.73 -0.38
CA ALA A 39 1.71 2.98 -1.01
C ALA A 39 1.11 1.67 -1.52
N VAL A 40 -0.19 1.50 -1.36
CA VAL A 40 -0.97 0.35 -1.86
C VAL A 40 -2.15 0.88 -2.67
N ARG A 41 -2.42 0.26 -3.82
CA ARG A 41 -3.59 0.59 -4.63
C ARG A 41 -4.21 -0.65 -5.25
N ASP A 42 -5.45 -0.50 -5.67
CA ASP A 42 -6.09 -1.43 -6.60
C ASP A 42 -5.63 -1.14 -8.04
N SER A 43 -5.20 -2.18 -8.76
CA SER A 43 -4.66 -2.04 -10.12
C SER A 43 -5.75 -1.76 -11.15
N LYS A 44 -7.00 -2.20 -10.90
CA LYS A 44 -8.16 -1.92 -11.77
C LYS A 44 -8.61 -0.46 -11.60
N SER A 45 -8.39 0.10 -10.41
CA SER A 45 -8.74 1.48 -10.05
C SER A 45 -7.50 2.31 -9.71
N ALA A 46 -6.46 2.21 -10.53
CA ALA A 46 -5.12 2.76 -10.27
C ALA A 46 -5.07 4.28 -10.00
N SER A 47 -6.09 5.03 -10.41
CA SER A 47 -6.23 6.49 -10.23
C SER A 47 -7.20 6.90 -9.11
N GLN A 48 -7.96 5.97 -8.53
CA GLN A 48 -9.07 6.32 -7.64
C GLN A 48 -8.65 6.43 -6.17
N SER A 49 -7.85 5.48 -5.68
CA SER A 49 -7.45 5.47 -4.26
C SER A 49 -6.09 4.83 -4.03
N ILE A 50 -5.29 5.48 -3.19
CA ILE A 50 -3.99 5.01 -2.73
C ILE A 50 -4.00 5.04 -1.21
N LEU A 51 -3.80 3.89 -0.58
CA LEU A 51 -3.55 3.79 0.85
C LEU A 51 -2.06 3.99 1.09
N THR A 52 -1.68 4.79 2.09
CA THR A 52 -0.28 5.02 2.45
C THR A 52 -0.02 4.65 3.89
N PHE A 53 1.09 3.96 4.12
CA PHE A 53 1.54 3.48 5.42
C PHE A 53 2.96 3.97 5.66
N ASP A 54 3.28 4.37 6.89
CA ASP A 54 4.67 4.39 7.33
C ASP A 54 5.22 2.97 7.47
N GLY A 55 6.55 2.82 7.50
CA GLY A 55 7.20 1.51 7.55
C GLY A 55 6.84 0.66 8.77
N CYS A 56 6.54 1.27 9.92
CA CYS A 56 6.11 0.53 11.11
C CYS A 56 4.73 -0.09 10.90
N ARG A 57 3.76 0.73 10.45
CA ARG A 57 2.40 0.25 10.16
C ARG A 57 2.34 -0.76 9.03
N TRP A 58 3.20 -0.62 8.03
CA TRP A 58 3.30 -1.61 6.97
C TRP A 58 3.72 -2.98 7.51
N ARG A 59 4.73 -3.02 8.39
CA ARG A 59 5.14 -4.29 9.04
C ARG A 59 4.01 -4.89 9.87
N ASP A 60 3.33 -4.07 10.66
CA ASP A 60 2.21 -4.53 11.47
C ASP A 60 1.08 -5.10 10.60
N PHE A 61 0.75 -4.40 9.51
CA PHE A 61 -0.24 -4.84 8.54
C PHE A 61 0.12 -6.22 7.96
N VAL A 62 1.32 -6.37 7.40
CA VAL A 62 1.77 -7.63 6.77
C VAL A 62 1.77 -8.79 7.77
N THR A 63 2.18 -8.52 9.01
CA THR A 63 2.20 -9.53 10.09
C THR A 63 0.80 -10.08 10.41
N HIS A 64 -0.25 -9.27 10.24
CA HIS A 64 -1.62 -9.64 10.55
C HIS A 64 -2.45 -10.07 9.34
N SER A 65 -2.01 -9.76 8.12
CA SER A 65 -2.70 -10.12 6.87
C SER A 65 -2.39 -11.53 6.35
N GLY A 66 -1.36 -12.20 6.89
CA GLY A 66 -0.92 -13.54 6.47
C GLY A 66 -1.53 -14.71 7.25
N ARG A 67 -2.64 -14.48 7.95
CA ARG A 67 -3.43 -15.52 8.65
C ARG A 67 -4.66 -15.88 7.85
#